data_AF-A0A927SAJ5-F1
#
_entry.id   AF-A0A927SAJ5-F1
#
_cell.length_a   1.000
_cell.length_b   1.000
_cell.length_c   1.000
_cell.angle_alpha   90.00
_cell.angle_beta   90.00
_cell.angle_gamma   90.00
#
_symmetry.space_group_name_H-M   'P 1'
#
loop_
_entity.id
_entity.type
_entity.pdbx_description
1 polymer ?
#
loop_
_entity_poly.entity_id
_entity_poly.type
_entity_poly.pdbx_seq_one_letter_code
_entity_poly.pdbx_strand_id
1 'polypeptide(L)'
;MKRRILCAISMGLVILYGISLLFAACGQTQPDASAQTSDSSPAAGMTMEYEDRIFDNSYVHTIDIQISPEDWEDLKLNALYKESYDCDVVIDGETFHHVGVRTKGNVTLIQSIVREWDRYSLVLEFGAFQPSQRYYGLDKLSLNNNICDSSFIRDYLCYDMMASMGVPTPLISFTVVSVNGEALGLYTTVEGMDESYALRNFGTTYGNLYKPEHMNIAGMLTGEVKDCTISIGALAGDEGTVDAAAFMGVSDATVGLKYQGDDLSLYSHIWDNAVFKVGTSDKHRLVDIIRAFNEGENVETVLDTDALLRFFAVGAFVLNDDCYTSYAGHNYGLYEKDGRIMMLPWDYDHSLGCTGAAAGTTSWTEYINLPMDEPVIGVEMADRPLLNCLLTDEAYLAQYHGYIDQLLTDYVESGKLESAAAEVTALIAPFVAQDTVSGVTVEAFETAVQSDLEFCRLRAHSLRRQLNGTIPATKAGQAEAADTLIDCEHFISPDSGSLTELLIPEGSGLYFEDFIGSIVRRVNAFATVSVLPISDIVSLLPWSNDPEGSFVDRMIASGKVQDEEKLHSAIKWLIIRFVRDSVFYVLGAIVLIAGFVFVFRYGKNRQPAARKGGTRHV
;
A
#
# COMPACT_ATOMS: atom_id res chain seq x y z
N MET A 1 -10.24 26.51 11.72
CA MET A 1 -10.66 27.46 10.67
C MET A 1 -9.78 28.71 10.48
N LYS A 2 -9.29 29.39 11.54
CA LYS A 2 -8.46 30.62 11.39
C LYS A 2 -6.99 30.39 10.96
N ARG A 3 -6.43 29.19 11.15
CA ARG A 3 -5.05 28.85 10.71
C ARG A 3 -4.93 28.51 9.22
N ARG A 4 -5.97 27.93 8.60
CA ARG A 4 -5.99 27.55 7.17
C ARG A 4 -5.99 28.75 6.19
N ILE A 5 -6.39 29.94 6.63
CA ILE A 5 -6.38 31.16 5.79
C ILE A 5 -5.01 31.86 5.80
N LEU A 6 -4.19 31.67 6.85
CA LEU A 6 -2.89 32.34 6.97
C LEU A 6 -1.75 31.64 6.18
N CYS A 7 -1.80 30.30 6.03
CA CYS A 7 -0.82 29.56 5.21
C CYS A 7 -1.01 29.78 3.70
N ALA A 8 -2.26 29.93 3.23
CA ALA A 8 -2.55 30.15 1.82
C ALA A 8 -2.07 31.52 1.29
N ILE A 9 -1.91 32.52 2.18
CA ILE A 9 -1.48 33.88 1.82
C ILE A 9 0.04 34.03 1.90
N SER A 10 0.74 33.18 2.66
CA SER A 10 2.21 33.24 2.82
C SER A 10 2.97 32.48 1.70
N MET A 11 2.31 31.56 0.99
CA MET A 11 2.91 30.84 -0.14
C MET A 11 2.92 31.63 -1.46
N GLY A 12 2.21 32.76 -1.53
CA GLY A 12 2.06 33.57 -2.76
C GLY A 12 3.11 34.65 -3.00
N LEU A 13 4.15 34.78 -2.16
CA LEU A 13 5.09 35.92 -2.20
C LEU A 13 6.58 35.59 -2.29
N VAL A 14 6.97 34.31 -2.42
CA VAL A 14 8.39 33.90 -2.51
C VAL A 14 8.84 33.54 -3.94
N ILE A 15 7.92 33.41 -4.90
CA ILE A 15 8.26 33.13 -6.31
C ILE A 15 8.38 34.45 -7.09
N LEU A 16 9.41 35.24 -6.79
CA LEU A 16 9.80 36.37 -7.66
C LEU A 16 11.19 36.96 -7.40
N TYR A 17 12.21 36.18 -7.02
CA TYR A 17 13.61 36.64 -7.11
C TYR A 17 14.57 35.45 -7.22
N GLY A 18 15.30 35.33 -8.33
CA GLY A 18 16.50 34.48 -8.37
C GLY A 18 16.86 33.78 -9.69
N ILE A 19 16.81 34.46 -10.84
CA ILE A 19 17.61 34.05 -12.01
C ILE A 19 18.56 35.18 -12.34
N SER A 20 19.86 34.98 -12.11
CA SER A 20 20.98 35.33 -13.00
C SER A 20 22.33 35.26 -12.27
N LEU A 21 23.17 34.30 -12.64
CA LEU A 21 24.49 34.54 -13.28
C LEU A 21 25.29 33.23 -13.36
N LEU A 22 25.67 32.90 -14.59
CA LEU A 22 26.51 31.79 -15.01
C LEU A 22 27.84 32.36 -15.55
N PHE A 23 28.82 31.45 -15.69
CA PHE A 23 30.15 31.54 -16.32
C PHE A 23 31.31 31.96 -15.42
N ALA A 24 32.49 31.32 -15.45
CA ALA A 24 33.04 30.13 -16.11
C ALA A 24 34.48 29.93 -15.60
N ALA A 25 35.01 28.70 -15.59
CA ALA A 25 36.32 28.36 -16.19
C ALA A 25 36.72 26.87 -15.97
N CYS A 26 36.50 26.10 -17.04
CA CYS A 26 37.36 25.08 -17.67
C CYS A 26 38.54 24.43 -16.92
N GLY A 27 38.61 23.09 -17.01
CA GLY A 27 39.83 22.29 -16.90
C GLY A 27 39.56 20.80 -17.22
N GLN A 28 39.75 20.40 -18.47
CA GLN A 28 39.66 19.01 -18.95
C GLN A 28 40.85 18.15 -18.46
N THR A 29 40.62 16.85 -18.21
CA THR A 29 41.41 15.73 -18.76
C THR A 29 40.69 14.39 -18.50
N GLN A 30 40.36 13.65 -19.56
CA GLN A 30 40.24 12.18 -19.55
C GLN A 30 41.65 11.55 -19.53
N PRO A 31 41.80 10.30 -19.07
CA PRO A 31 41.89 9.22 -20.06
C PRO A 31 41.18 7.91 -19.68
N ASP A 32 40.72 7.27 -20.75
CA ASP A 32 40.73 5.84 -21.09
C ASP A 32 40.00 4.78 -20.27
N ALA A 33 39.11 4.12 -21.00
CA ALA A 33 38.46 2.87 -20.70
C ALA A 33 39.46 1.71 -20.67
N SER A 34 39.39 0.93 -19.60
CA SER A 34 39.74 -0.49 -19.62
C SER A 34 38.68 -1.25 -18.85
N ALA A 35 38.01 -2.18 -19.54
CA ALA A 35 37.05 -3.10 -18.97
C ALA A 35 37.67 -3.85 -17.78
N GLN A 36 37.10 -3.64 -16.60
CA GLN A 36 37.24 -4.53 -15.46
C GLN A 36 35.84 -4.96 -15.07
N THR A 37 35.59 -6.26 -15.21
CA THR A 37 34.45 -6.97 -14.63
C THR A 37 34.53 -6.78 -13.11
N SER A 38 33.77 -5.83 -12.59
CA SER A 38 33.58 -5.69 -11.14
C SER A 38 32.54 -6.71 -10.71
N ASP A 39 32.98 -7.73 -9.99
CA ASP A 39 32.14 -8.46 -9.04
C ASP A 39 31.49 -7.42 -8.11
N SER A 40 30.24 -7.06 -8.38
CA SER A 40 29.47 -6.14 -7.56
C SER A 40 28.78 -6.93 -6.46
N SER A 41 29.53 -7.36 -5.44
CA SER A 41 28.90 -7.63 -4.16
C SER A 41 28.27 -6.33 -3.67
N PRO A 42 26.99 -6.33 -3.21
CA PRO A 42 26.38 -5.15 -2.63
C PRO A 42 27.28 -4.58 -1.54
N ALA A 43 27.40 -3.25 -1.46
CA ALA A 43 28.04 -2.62 -0.31
C ALA A 43 27.35 -3.13 0.96
N ALA A 44 28.11 -3.72 1.87
CA ALA A 44 27.57 -4.27 3.10
C ALA A 44 26.77 -3.18 3.83
N GLY A 45 25.54 -3.52 4.19
CA GLY A 45 24.65 -2.68 4.96
C GLY A 45 25.27 -2.17 6.26
N MET A 46 24.69 -1.12 6.82
CA MET A 46 25.12 -0.58 8.11
C MET A 46 24.38 -1.25 9.26
N THR A 47 25.10 -1.65 10.31
CA THR A 47 24.45 -2.02 11.57
C THR A 47 23.85 -0.76 12.21
N MET A 48 22.57 -0.82 12.50
CA MET A 48 21.79 0.24 13.11
C MET A 48 21.41 -0.15 14.53
N GLU A 49 21.43 0.80 15.47
CA GLU A 49 21.15 0.48 16.88
C GLU A 49 19.70 0.07 17.11
N TYR A 50 18.75 0.53 16.30
CA TYR A 50 17.34 0.15 16.44
C TYR A 50 17.05 -1.33 16.19
N GLU A 51 17.95 -2.07 15.51
CA GLU A 51 17.77 -3.49 15.18
C GLU A 51 17.58 -4.34 16.43
N ASP A 52 18.42 -4.13 17.45
CA ASP A 52 18.37 -4.88 18.72
C ASP A 52 17.51 -4.17 19.80
N ARG A 53 16.65 -3.22 19.38
CA ARG A 53 15.80 -2.43 20.27
C ARG A 53 14.35 -2.78 20.02
N ILE A 54 13.62 -1.95 19.26
CA ILE A 54 12.21 -2.15 18.96
C ILE A 54 11.95 -3.39 18.07
N PHE A 55 13.00 -4.01 17.53
CA PHE A 55 12.90 -5.26 16.75
C PHE A 55 13.50 -6.47 17.47
N ASP A 56 13.74 -6.39 18.79
CA ASP A 56 14.11 -7.56 19.60
C ASP A 56 12.90 -8.49 19.77
N ASN A 57 12.88 -9.55 18.98
CA ASN A 57 11.81 -10.56 18.99
C ASN A 57 11.86 -11.54 20.17
N SER A 58 12.68 -11.29 21.20
CA SER A 58 12.67 -12.10 22.43
C SER A 58 11.53 -11.75 23.39
N TYR A 59 10.86 -10.61 23.21
CA TYR A 59 9.69 -10.19 23.99
C TYR A 59 8.72 -9.32 23.16
N VAL A 60 7.52 -9.08 23.68
CA VAL A 60 6.56 -8.13 23.08
C VAL A 60 6.80 -6.74 23.68
N HIS A 61 7.04 -5.76 22.83
CA HIS A 61 7.33 -4.37 23.21
C HIS A 61 6.10 -3.62 23.69
N THR A 62 6.31 -2.45 24.28
CA THR A 62 5.21 -1.52 24.62
C THR A 62 5.44 -0.14 24.01
N ILE A 63 4.38 0.42 23.44
CA ILE A 63 4.37 1.79 22.90
C ILE A 63 3.14 2.52 23.45
N ASP A 64 3.36 3.62 24.18
CA ASP A 64 2.31 4.56 24.59
C ASP A 64 2.44 5.87 23.82
N ILE A 65 1.41 6.21 23.03
CA ILE A 65 1.32 7.44 22.26
C ILE A 65 0.62 8.50 23.11
N GLN A 66 1.35 9.55 23.47
CA GLN A 66 0.89 10.64 24.33
C GLN A 66 0.56 11.86 23.47
N ILE A 67 -0.70 11.97 23.10
CA ILE A 67 -1.24 12.97 22.17
C ILE A 67 -2.37 13.75 22.83
N SER A 68 -2.50 15.03 22.48
CA SER A 68 -3.60 15.83 23.02
C SER A 68 -4.96 15.22 22.62
N PRO A 69 -5.98 15.23 23.50
CA PRO A 69 -7.30 14.71 23.13
C PRO A 69 -7.92 15.43 21.92
N GLU A 70 -7.60 16.72 21.72
CA GLU A 70 -8.07 17.48 20.55
C GLU A 70 -7.46 16.93 19.25
N ASP A 71 -6.15 16.68 19.25
CA ASP A 71 -5.44 16.17 18.07
C ASP A 71 -5.79 14.71 17.80
N TRP A 72 -6.01 13.88 18.82
CA TRP A 72 -6.48 12.50 18.64
C TRP A 72 -7.88 12.45 17.99
N GLU A 73 -8.80 13.28 18.46
CA GLU A 73 -10.13 13.37 17.84
C GLU A 73 -10.06 13.92 16.40
N ASP A 74 -9.19 14.90 16.13
CA ASP A 74 -9.00 15.41 14.77
C ASP A 74 -8.37 14.36 13.84
N LEU A 75 -7.39 13.59 14.32
CA LEU A 75 -6.81 12.45 13.61
C LEU A 75 -7.89 11.45 13.24
N LYS A 76 -8.78 11.07 14.17
CA LYS A 76 -9.90 10.16 13.87
C LYS A 76 -10.84 10.75 12.84
N LEU A 77 -11.29 11.99 13.03
CA LEU A 77 -12.20 12.65 12.09
C LEU A 77 -11.62 12.80 10.68
N ASN A 78 -10.31 13.03 10.58
CA ASN A 78 -9.58 13.25 9.34
C ASN A 78 -8.68 12.07 8.94
N ALA A 79 -8.98 10.86 9.42
CA ALA A 79 -8.14 9.67 9.26
C ALA A 79 -7.78 9.35 7.80
N LEU A 80 -8.65 9.69 6.83
CA LEU A 80 -8.41 9.49 5.39
C LEU A 80 -7.32 10.40 4.81
N TYR A 81 -7.08 11.57 5.42
CA TYR A 81 -6.09 12.54 4.95
C TYR A 81 -4.66 12.20 5.40
N LYS A 82 -4.50 11.26 6.35
CA LYS A 82 -3.20 10.77 6.84
C LYS A 82 -2.26 11.92 7.30
N GLU A 83 -2.84 13.02 7.80
CA GLU A 83 -2.07 14.14 8.35
C GLU A 83 -1.30 13.69 9.60
N SER A 84 -0.07 14.19 9.77
CA SER A 84 0.74 13.91 10.96
C SER A 84 0.47 14.92 12.07
N TYR A 85 0.32 14.42 13.29
CA TYR A 85 0.11 15.18 14.51
C TYR A 85 1.32 15.05 15.43
N ASP A 86 1.62 16.10 16.20
CA ASP A 86 2.75 16.15 17.13
C ASP A 86 2.38 15.43 18.44
N CYS A 87 3.19 14.48 18.89
CA CYS A 87 2.98 13.75 20.13
C CYS A 87 4.30 13.37 20.82
N ASP A 88 4.20 12.95 22.07
CA ASP A 88 5.27 12.23 22.74
C ASP A 88 4.99 10.72 22.61
N VAL A 89 6.03 9.91 22.52
CA VAL A 89 5.89 8.44 22.48
C VAL A 89 6.79 7.82 23.53
N VAL A 90 6.24 6.90 24.32
CA VAL A 90 7.00 6.10 25.28
C VAL A 90 7.18 4.70 24.71
N ILE A 91 8.42 4.32 24.38
CA ILE A 91 8.78 3.02 23.82
C ILE A 91 9.58 2.27 24.87
N ASP A 92 9.08 1.13 25.36
CA ASP A 92 9.70 0.33 26.43
C ASP A 92 10.13 1.16 27.66
N GLY A 93 9.35 2.20 27.98
CA GLY A 93 9.59 3.10 29.11
C GLY A 93 10.52 4.28 28.82
N GLU A 94 11.08 4.40 27.61
CA GLU A 94 11.86 5.55 27.17
C GLU A 94 10.99 6.54 26.38
N THR A 95 11.05 7.83 26.72
CA THR A 95 10.23 8.87 26.08
C THR A 95 10.98 9.56 24.94
N PHE A 96 10.32 9.64 23.79
CA PHE A 96 10.72 10.42 22.62
C PHE A 96 9.72 11.55 22.42
N HIS A 97 10.20 12.78 22.43
CA HIS A 97 9.35 13.96 22.31
C HIS A 97 9.18 14.38 20.85
N HIS A 98 8.06 15.01 20.53
CA HIS A 98 7.81 15.59 19.22
C HIS A 98 7.93 14.60 18.04
N VAL A 99 7.38 13.41 18.24
CA VAL A 99 7.24 12.38 17.23
C VAL A 99 5.97 12.66 16.43
N GLY A 100 6.00 12.45 15.11
CA GLY A 100 4.80 12.51 14.30
C GLY A 100 3.99 11.22 14.41
N VAL A 101 2.68 11.32 14.62
CA VAL A 101 1.75 10.18 14.49
C VAL A 101 0.71 10.46 13.40
N ARG A 102 0.48 9.47 12.53
CA ARG A 102 -0.56 9.51 11.50
C ARG A 102 -1.12 8.12 11.21
N THR A 103 -2.27 8.06 10.54
CA THR A 103 -2.86 6.82 10.03
C THR A 103 -2.10 6.27 8.81
N LYS A 104 -2.16 4.95 8.61
CA LYS A 104 -1.69 4.19 7.44
C LYS A 104 -2.82 3.34 6.86
N GLY A 105 -2.68 2.99 5.59
CA GLY A 105 -3.47 1.94 4.94
C GLY A 105 -4.48 2.48 3.93
N ASN A 106 -5.11 1.54 3.22
CA ASN A 106 -6.21 1.78 2.30
C ASN A 106 -7.46 1.04 2.81
N VAL A 107 -7.55 -0.27 2.57
CA VAL A 107 -8.69 -1.09 2.99
C VAL A 107 -8.80 -1.16 4.53
N THR A 108 -7.69 -1.44 5.22
CA THR A 108 -7.64 -1.53 6.69
C THR A 108 -8.02 -0.22 7.38
N LEU A 109 -7.64 0.92 6.80
CA LEU A 109 -8.03 2.25 7.26
C LEU A 109 -9.54 2.47 7.13
N ILE A 110 -10.12 2.08 5.99
CA ILE A 110 -11.55 2.19 5.72
C ILE A 110 -12.34 1.30 6.68
N GLN A 111 -11.90 0.06 6.92
CA GLN A 111 -12.53 -0.83 7.88
C GLN A 111 -12.54 -0.23 9.30
N SER A 112 -11.43 0.33 9.78
CA SER A 112 -11.40 1.01 11.09
C SER A 112 -12.40 2.17 11.15
N ILE A 113 -12.52 2.95 10.08
CA ILE A 113 -13.49 4.05 9.97
C ILE A 113 -14.94 3.54 10.02
N VAL A 114 -15.24 2.49 9.26
CA VAL A 114 -16.60 1.96 9.11
C VAL A 114 -17.06 1.25 10.39
N ARG A 115 -16.14 0.54 11.06
CA ARG A 115 -16.36 -0.08 12.39
C ARG A 115 -16.45 0.94 13.52
N GLU A 116 -16.21 2.23 13.24
CA GLU A 116 -16.05 3.28 14.25
C GLU A 116 -15.01 2.90 15.32
N TRP A 117 -13.94 2.22 14.91
CA TRP A 117 -12.84 1.83 15.77
C TRP A 117 -11.86 2.97 15.98
N ASP A 118 -11.29 3.03 17.19
CA ASP A 118 -10.12 3.86 17.51
C ASP A 118 -8.80 3.13 17.18
N ARG A 119 -8.88 1.85 16.80
CA ARG A 119 -7.77 0.97 16.42
C ARG A 119 -7.40 1.13 14.95
N TYR A 120 -6.59 2.13 14.64
CA TYR A 120 -6.02 2.37 13.31
C TYR A 120 -4.64 1.73 13.18
N SER A 121 -4.24 1.36 11.97
CA SER A 121 -2.81 1.24 11.65
C SER A 121 -2.17 2.63 11.66
N LEU A 122 -1.01 2.76 12.30
CA LEU A 122 -0.35 4.03 12.57
C LEU A 122 1.08 4.04 12.03
N VAL A 123 1.62 5.23 11.77
CA VAL A 123 3.04 5.45 11.53
C VAL A 123 3.56 6.44 12.55
N LEU A 124 4.67 6.10 13.18
CA LEU A 124 5.47 7.00 14.00
C LEU A 124 6.63 7.55 13.17
N GLU A 125 6.77 8.88 13.11
CA GLU A 125 7.73 9.60 12.28
C GLU A 125 8.63 10.46 13.19
N PHE A 126 9.79 9.92 13.58
CA PHE A 126 10.65 10.53 14.61
C PHE A 126 11.25 11.88 14.19
N GLY A 127 11.37 12.11 12.87
CA GLY A 127 11.88 13.34 12.28
C GLY A 127 10.83 14.38 11.88
N ALA A 128 9.53 14.12 12.07
CA ALA A 128 8.45 14.94 11.51
C ALA A 128 8.42 16.38 12.08
N PHE A 129 8.55 16.52 13.39
CA PHE A 129 8.53 17.82 14.08
C PHE A 129 9.91 18.25 14.60
N GLN A 130 10.86 17.30 14.67
CA GLN A 130 12.27 17.56 14.95
C GLN A 130 13.16 16.89 13.88
N PRO A 131 13.59 17.61 12.83
CA PRO A 131 14.24 16.99 11.66
C PRO A 131 15.47 16.11 11.94
N SER A 132 16.22 16.39 13.01
CA SER A 132 17.41 15.62 13.39
C SER A 132 17.13 14.43 14.31
N GLN A 133 15.91 14.28 14.84
CA GLN A 133 15.57 13.22 15.77
C GLN A 133 15.35 11.89 15.04
N ARG A 134 15.82 10.81 15.64
CA ARG A 134 15.66 9.42 15.20
C ARG A 134 15.47 8.54 16.42
N TYR A 135 14.78 7.41 16.26
CA TYR A 135 14.77 6.35 17.26
C TYR A 135 15.98 5.46 17.01
N TYR A 136 17.10 5.73 17.69
CA TYR A 136 18.32 4.94 17.56
C TYR A 136 18.77 4.70 16.09
N GLY A 137 18.55 5.71 15.24
CA GLY A 137 18.83 5.67 13.80
C GLY A 137 17.63 5.37 12.90
N LEU A 138 16.48 4.95 13.45
CA LEU A 138 15.25 4.68 12.70
C LEU A 138 14.49 5.99 12.39
N ASP A 139 14.04 6.15 11.15
CA ASP A 139 13.23 7.31 10.72
C ASP A 139 11.76 7.13 11.07
N LYS A 140 11.22 5.94 10.74
CA LYS A 140 9.79 5.65 10.75
C LYS A 140 9.51 4.23 11.21
N LEU A 141 8.44 4.08 11.96
CA LEU A 141 7.93 2.80 12.44
C LEU A 141 6.46 2.66 12.05
N SER A 142 6.09 1.54 11.44
CA SER A 142 4.69 1.23 11.11
C SER A 142 4.12 0.30 12.17
N LEU A 143 2.93 0.63 12.67
CA LEU A 143 2.16 -0.16 13.60
C LEU A 143 0.93 -0.68 12.85
N ASN A 144 0.98 -1.93 12.41
CA ASN A 144 -0.10 -2.60 11.69
C ASN A 144 -1.12 -3.17 12.70
N ASN A 145 -2.40 -2.82 12.52
CA ASN A 145 -3.48 -3.20 13.43
C ASN A 145 -3.99 -4.65 13.25
N ASN A 146 -3.52 -5.34 12.19
CA ASN A 146 -3.82 -6.73 11.81
C ASN A 146 -5.33 -7.04 11.68
N ILE A 147 -6.12 -6.07 11.22
CA ILE A 147 -7.58 -6.24 11.11
C ILE A 147 -8.00 -7.34 10.10
N CYS A 148 -7.14 -7.65 9.12
CA CYS A 148 -7.33 -8.71 8.14
C CYS A 148 -6.46 -9.95 8.41
N ASP A 149 -5.71 -9.96 9.51
CA ASP A 149 -4.83 -11.07 9.87
C ASP A 149 -5.11 -11.52 11.31
N SER A 150 -6.02 -12.49 11.45
CA SER A 150 -6.35 -13.06 12.76
C SER A 150 -5.19 -13.86 13.37
N SER A 151 -4.18 -14.24 12.57
CA SER A 151 -2.98 -14.95 13.03
C SER A 151 -1.93 -14.00 13.60
N PHE A 152 -1.93 -12.72 13.21
CA PHE A 152 -0.90 -11.72 13.46
C PHE A 152 0.51 -12.03 12.90
N ILE A 153 0.74 -13.22 12.34
CA ILE A 153 2.10 -13.73 12.04
C ILE A 153 2.42 -13.81 10.53
N ARG A 154 1.50 -13.43 9.64
CA ARG A 154 1.71 -13.60 8.18
C ARG A 154 2.87 -12.76 7.67
N ASP A 155 2.90 -11.47 8.01
CA ASP A 155 4.04 -10.59 7.70
C ASP A 155 5.35 -11.18 8.23
N TYR A 156 5.35 -11.66 9.48
CA TYR A 156 6.53 -12.23 10.13
C TYR A 156 7.07 -13.45 9.37
N LEU A 157 6.22 -14.43 9.09
CA LEU A 157 6.62 -15.66 8.40
C LEU A 157 7.09 -15.37 6.97
N CYS A 158 6.42 -14.47 6.26
CA CYS A 158 6.81 -14.08 4.91
C CYS A 158 8.18 -13.38 4.89
N TYR A 159 8.42 -12.44 5.81
CA TYR A 159 9.72 -11.78 5.91
C TYR A 159 10.82 -12.71 6.39
N ASP A 160 10.57 -13.67 7.30
CA ASP A 160 11.59 -14.65 7.71
C ASP A 160 11.96 -15.60 6.56
N MET A 161 10.98 -16.06 5.77
CA MET A 161 11.23 -16.84 4.55
C MET A 161 12.08 -16.06 3.55
N MET A 162 11.72 -14.82 3.26
CA MET A 162 12.47 -13.95 2.34
C MET A 162 13.89 -13.66 2.84
N ALA A 163 14.04 -13.31 4.12
CA ALA A 163 15.34 -13.08 4.73
C ALA A 163 16.22 -14.35 4.67
N SER A 164 15.64 -15.53 4.93
CA SER A 164 16.36 -16.81 4.84
C SER A 164 16.86 -17.13 3.43
N MET A 165 16.17 -16.60 2.42
CA MET A 165 16.56 -16.71 1.01
C MET A 165 17.49 -15.59 0.54
N GLY A 166 17.86 -14.64 1.41
CA GLY A 166 18.78 -13.54 1.12
C GLY A 166 18.12 -12.31 0.49
N VAL A 167 16.79 -12.22 0.49
CA VAL A 167 16.05 -11.04 0.04
C VAL A 167 16.07 -9.99 1.17
N PRO A 168 16.44 -8.72 0.90
CA PRO A 168 16.39 -7.68 1.93
C PRO A 168 14.95 -7.40 2.37
N THR A 169 14.64 -7.58 3.66
CA THR A 169 13.29 -7.41 4.22
C THR A 169 13.24 -6.30 5.26
N PRO A 170 12.08 -5.65 5.46
CA PRO A 170 11.85 -4.84 6.66
C PRO A 170 12.01 -5.68 7.93
N LEU A 171 12.54 -5.08 8.99
CA LEU A 171 12.48 -5.70 10.32
C LEU A 171 11.06 -5.67 10.88
N ILE A 172 10.74 -6.68 11.69
CA ILE A 172 9.41 -6.90 12.23
C ILE A 172 9.47 -7.38 13.68
N SER A 173 8.54 -6.90 14.51
CA SER A 173 8.32 -7.32 15.89
C SER A 173 6.86 -7.13 16.32
N PHE A 174 6.57 -7.38 17.59
CA PHE A 174 5.23 -7.31 18.17
C PHE A 174 5.18 -6.31 19.31
N THR A 175 4.14 -5.48 19.34
CA THR A 175 4.01 -4.39 20.30
C THR A 175 2.59 -4.28 20.84
N VAL A 176 2.44 -4.09 22.14
CA VAL A 176 1.19 -3.59 22.73
C VAL A 176 1.17 -2.08 22.63
N VAL A 177 0.18 -1.55 21.91
CA VAL A 177 0.03 -0.11 21.66
C VAL A 177 -1.05 0.48 22.57
N SER A 178 -0.79 1.65 23.13
CA SER A 178 -1.77 2.48 23.84
C SER A 178 -1.74 3.92 23.37
N VAL A 179 -2.84 4.63 23.61
CA VAL A 179 -2.95 6.09 23.43
C VAL A 179 -3.36 6.69 24.76
N ASN A 180 -2.52 7.58 25.31
CA ASN A 180 -2.73 8.20 26.62
C ASN A 180 -3.01 7.19 27.75
N GLY A 181 -2.35 6.04 27.71
CA GLY A 181 -2.53 4.94 28.66
C GLY A 181 -3.74 4.03 28.40
N GLU A 182 -4.59 4.33 27.41
CA GLU A 182 -5.68 3.45 26.99
C GLU A 182 -5.19 2.48 25.90
N ALA A 183 -5.28 1.17 26.16
CA ALA A 183 -4.76 0.16 25.23
C ALA A 183 -5.57 0.13 23.92
N LEU A 184 -4.87 0.18 22.79
CA LEU A 184 -5.39 -0.14 21.46
C LEU A 184 -5.23 -1.64 21.14
N GLY A 185 -4.34 -2.35 21.84
CA GLY A 185 -4.15 -3.80 21.77
C GLY A 185 -2.81 -4.22 21.15
N LEU A 186 -2.71 -5.47 20.72
CA LEU A 186 -1.51 -6.05 20.10
C LEU A 186 -1.40 -5.62 18.64
N TYR A 187 -0.22 -5.19 18.20
CA TYR A 187 0.07 -4.74 16.84
C TYR A 187 1.31 -5.45 16.31
N THR A 188 1.38 -5.61 14.99
CA THR A 188 2.63 -5.94 14.30
C THR A 188 3.39 -4.66 14.01
N THR A 189 4.65 -4.63 14.38
CA THR A 189 5.54 -3.47 14.29
C THR A 189 6.54 -3.69 13.18
N VAL A 190 6.57 -2.81 12.18
CA VAL A 190 7.36 -3.00 10.95
C VAL A 190 8.23 -1.78 10.69
N GLU A 191 9.50 -2.03 10.35
CA GLU A 191 10.45 -1.01 9.92
C GLU A 191 9.92 -0.24 8.71
N GLY A 192 9.90 1.09 8.79
CA GLY A 192 9.53 1.91 7.66
C GLY A 192 10.57 1.83 6.55
N MET A 193 10.15 1.47 5.34
CA MET A 193 10.98 1.60 4.13
C MET A 193 11.25 3.09 3.82
N ASP A 194 12.30 3.60 4.43
CA ASP A 194 12.83 4.97 4.36
C ASP A 194 14.38 4.94 4.37
N GLU A 195 15.03 6.08 4.61
CA GLU A 195 16.50 6.22 4.62
C GLU A 195 17.21 5.21 5.55
N SER A 196 16.70 4.98 6.75
CA SER A 196 17.24 4.04 7.75
C SER A 196 17.21 2.59 7.27
N TYR A 197 16.14 2.17 6.60
CA TYR A 197 16.06 0.87 5.92
C TYR A 197 17.10 0.77 4.80
N ALA A 198 17.24 1.84 4.00
CA ALA A 198 18.18 1.85 2.88
C ALA A 198 19.64 1.83 3.37
N LEU A 199 19.97 2.53 4.46
CA LEU A 199 21.26 2.48 5.13
C LEU A 199 21.55 1.10 5.70
N ARG A 200 20.57 0.48 6.37
CA ARG A 200 20.72 -0.85 6.97
C ARG A 200 20.99 -1.92 5.93
N ASN A 201 20.31 -1.88 4.79
CA ASN A 201 20.45 -2.91 3.76
C ASN A 201 21.56 -2.62 2.73
N PHE A 202 21.81 -1.36 2.39
CA PHE A 202 22.66 -0.99 1.24
C PHE A 202 23.77 0.02 1.55
N GLY A 203 23.89 0.45 2.82
CA GLY A 203 24.91 1.40 3.30
C GLY A 203 24.74 2.81 2.76
N THR A 204 25.71 3.70 3.02
CA THR A 204 25.63 5.13 2.67
C THR A 204 25.64 5.45 1.17
N THR A 205 25.74 4.42 0.33
CA THR A 205 25.73 4.55 -1.14
C THR A 205 24.47 3.91 -1.74
N TYR A 206 23.38 3.87 -0.96
CA TYR A 206 22.11 3.33 -1.41
C TYR A 206 21.58 4.11 -2.63
N GLY A 207 20.83 3.41 -3.49
CA GLY A 207 20.22 3.98 -4.70
C GLY A 207 18.82 4.55 -4.47
N ASN A 208 18.03 4.66 -5.52
CA ASN A 208 16.64 5.12 -5.43
C ASN A 208 15.73 4.01 -4.92
N LEU A 209 14.71 4.39 -4.15
CA LEU A 209 13.68 3.49 -3.67
C LEU A 209 12.30 4.05 -4.06
N TYR A 210 11.50 3.22 -4.71
CA TYR A 210 10.15 3.53 -5.15
C TYR A 210 9.16 2.56 -4.52
N LYS A 211 7.93 3.00 -4.28
CA LYS A 211 6.81 2.15 -3.85
C LYS A 211 5.67 2.29 -4.86
N PRO A 212 5.75 1.62 -6.03
CA PRO A 212 4.73 1.77 -7.06
C PRO A 212 3.34 1.45 -6.49
N GLU A 213 2.42 2.41 -6.60
CA GLU A 213 1.05 2.29 -6.10
C GLU A 213 0.11 3.02 -7.05
N HIS A 214 -0.87 2.30 -7.59
CA HIS A 214 -1.90 2.87 -8.44
C HIS A 214 -3.25 3.05 -7.72
N MET A 215 -3.49 2.32 -6.63
CA MET A 215 -4.76 2.37 -5.89
C MET A 215 -4.57 3.03 -4.53
N ASN A 216 -4.92 4.31 -4.43
CA ASN A 216 -5.02 5.02 -3.17
C ASN A 216 -6.50 5.28 -2.87
N ILE A 217 -7.22 4.27 -2.36
CA ILE A 217 -8.68 4.37 -2.10
C ILE A 217 -8.97 5.52 -1.15
N ALA A 218 -8.13 5.73 -0.12
CA ALA A 218 -8.27 6.87 0.79
C ALA A 218 -8.13 8.21 0.04
N GLY A 219 -7.16 8.31 -0.86
CA GLY A 219 -6.93 9.46 -1.73
C GLY A 219 -8.07 9.70 -2.73
N MET A 220 -8.66 8.63 -3.29
CA MET A 220 -9.85 8.72 -4.13
C MET A 220 -11.03 9.29 -3.34
N LEU A 221 -11.27 8.79 -2.11
CA LEU A 221 -12.37 9.24 -1.25
C LEU A 221 -12.20 10.70 -0.77
N THR A 222 -10.96 11.17 -0.62
CA THR A 222 -10.66 12.56 -0.23
C THR A 222 -10.56 13.53 -1.41
N GLY A 223 -10.44 13.02 -2.64
CA GLY A 223 -10.23 13.81 -3.86
C GLY A 223 -8.77 14.23 -4.08
N GLU A 224 -7.84 13.60 -3.38
CA GLU A 224 -6.39 13.72 -3.62
C GLU A 224 -6.02 13.09 -4.98
N VAL A 225 -6.58 11.91 -5.25
CA VAL A 225 -6.47 11.27 -6.57
C VAL A 225 -7.45 11.97 -7.51
N LYS A 226 -6.92 12.53 -8.60
CA LYS A 226 -7.72 13.19 -9.64
C LYS A 226 -8.13 12.16 -10.70
N ASP A 227 -9.27 12.40 -11.34
CA ASP A 227 -9.78 11.59 -12.46
C ASP A 227 -10.04 10.11 -12.13
N CYS A 228 -10.33 9.79 -10.86
CA CYS A 228 -10.76 8.46 -10.44
C CYS A 228 -12.28 8.37 -10.30
N THR A 229 -12.86 7.20 -10.61
CA THR A 229 -14.29 6.91 -10.42
C THR A 229 -14.46 5.64 -9.59
N ILE A 230 -15.27 5.70 -8.53
CA ILE A 230 -15.70 4.55 -7.73
C ILE A 230 -17.13 4.23 -8.18
N SER A 231 -17.37 3.06 -8.77
CA SER A 231 -18.74 2.64 -9.10
C SER A 231 -19.39 1.96 -7.90
N ILE A 232 -20.56 2.46 -7.50
CA ILE A 232 -21.38 1.83 -6.46
C ILE A 232 -22.04 0.56 -7.00
N GLY A 233 -22.38 0.53 -8.30
CA GLY A 233 -22.82 -0.68 -8.97
C GLY A 233 -21.78 -1.81 -8.87
N ALA A 234 -20.50 -1.47 -9.07
CA ALA A 234 -19.40 -2.43 -8.92
C ALA A 234 -19.21 -2.93 -7.47
N LEU A 235 -19.50 -2.11 -6.44
CA LEU A 235 -19.50 -2.52 -5.02
C LEU A 235 -20.65 -3.45 -4.62
N ALA A 236 -21.76 -3.40 -5.36
CA ALA A 236 -22.93 -4.23 -5.09
C ALA A 236 -22.89 -5.54 -5.87
N GLY A 237 -22.37 -5.51 -7.10
CA GLY A 237 -22.50 -6.59 -8.07
C GLY A 237 -23.92 -6.66 -8.65
N ASP A 238 -24.07 -7.08 -9.90
CA ASP A 238 -25.40 -7.32 -10.49
C ASP A 238 -26.10 -8.55 -9.84
N GLU A 239 -25.35 -9.41 -9.14
CA GLU A 239 -25.84 -10.56 -8.36
C GLU A 239 -25.24 -10.66 -6.95
N GLY A 240 -24.64 -9.58 -6.43
CA GLY A 240 -23.96 -9.61 -5.12
C GLY A 240 -22.45 -9.88 -5.17
N THR A 241 -21.88 -10.17 -6.35
CA THR A 241 -20.43 -10.35 -6.55
C THR A 241 -19.77 -9.06 -7.02
N VAL A 242 -18.80 -8.53 -6.28
CA VAL A 242 -18.00 -7.39 -6.69
C VAL A 242 -17.00 -7.83 -7.76
N ASP A 243 -17.04 -7.19 -8.92
CA ASP A 243 -15.92 -7.22 -9.85
C ASP A 243 -14.84 -6.29 -9.27
N ALA A 244 -14.00 -6.86 -8.39
CA ALA A 244 -12.92 -6.15 -7.74
C ALA A 244 -11.99 -5.52 -8.79
N ALA A 245 -11.80 -6.16 -9.95
CA ALA A 245 -10.99 -5.63 -11.03
C ALA A 245 -11.65 -4.39 -11.69
N ALA A 246 -12.97 -4.38 -11.88
CA ALA A 246 -13.71 -3.21 -12.36
C ALA A 246 -13.85 -2.10 -11.32
N PHE A 247 -13.93 -2.44 -10.02
CA PHE A 247 -13.94 -1.49 -8.92
C PHE A 247 -12.57 -0.83 -8.70
N MET A 248 -11.50 -1.62 -8.83
CA MET A 248 -10.12 -1.23 -8.53
C MET A 248 -9.36 -0.67 -9.73
N GLY A 249 -9.92 -0.81 -10.95
CA GLY A 249 -9.28 -0.32 -12.17
C GLY A 249 -8.11 -1.19 -12.61
N VAL A 250 -8.41 -2.44 -12.97
CA VAL A 250 -7.58 -3.49 -13.61
C VAL A 250 -6.15 -3.07 -14.00
N SER A 251 -5.15 -3.73 -13.40
CA SER A 251 -3.74 -3.83 -13.82
C SER A 251 -3.19 -2.59 -14.54
N ASP A 252 -2.96 -1.51 -13.79
CA ASP A 252 -2.25 -0.35 -14.29
C ASP A 252 -0.88 -0.76 -14.89
N ALA A 253 -0.63 -0.32 -16.13
CA ALA A 253 0.57 -0.67 -16.88
C ALA A 253 1.85 -0.18 -16.19
N THR A 254 1.76 0.89 -15.38
CA THR A 254 2.88 1.42 -14.61
C THR A 254 3.29 0.47 -13.51
N VAL A 255 2.35 0.00 -12.70
CA VAL A 255 2.68 -0.90 -11.56
C VAL A 255 3.02 -2.31 -12.00
N GLY A 256 2.55 -2.73 -13.19
CA GLY A 256 3.04 -3.94 -13.86
C GLY A 256 4.47 -3.79 -14.42
N LEU A 257 5.02 -2.58 -14.40
CA LEU A 257 6.30 -2.20 -15.00
C LEU A 257 6.34 -2.47 -16.52
N LYS A 258 5.24 -2.18 -17.21
CA LYS A 258 5.14 -2.25 -18.67
C LYS A 258 5.75 -1.01 -19.29
N TYR A 259 6.48 -1.20 -20.39
CA TYR A 259 6.95 -0.09 -21.18
C TYR A 259 5.79 0.55 -21.97
N GLN A 260 5.60 1.86 -21.78
CA GLN A 260 4.50 2.64 -22.36
C GLN A 260 5.00 3.75 -23.31
N GLY A 261 6.31 3.82 -23.56
CA GLY A 261 6.97 4.93 -24.26
C GLY A 261 7.85 5.76 -23.34
N ASP A 262 8.49 6.80 -23.91
CA ASP A 262 9.47 7.63 -23.20
C ASP A 262 8.86 8.78 -22.38
N ASP A 263 7.55 8.98 -22.45
CA ASP A 263 6.88 10.07 -21.72
C ASP A 263 6.80 9.74 -20.22
N LEU A 264 7.51 10.52 -19.40
CA LEU A 264 7.62 10.31 -17.96
C LEU A 264 6.27 10.41 -17.23
N SER A 265 5.27 11.11 -17.79
CA SER A 265 3.95 11.19 -17.17
C SER A 265 3.19 9.87 -17.19
N LEU A 266 3.58 8.93 -18.07
CA LEU A 266 2.98 7.59 -18.14
C LEU A 266 3.36 6.70 -16.95
N TYR A 267 4.31 7.15 -16.13
CA TYR A 267 4.87 6.37 -15.02
C TYR A 267 4.71 7.08 -13.67
N SER A 268 3.77 8.02 -13.55
CA SER A 268 3.59 8.86 -12.35
C SER A 268 3.41 8.02 -11.08
N HIS A 269 2.72 6.88 -11.16
CA HIS A 269 2.50 5.96 -10.04
C HIS A 269 3.77 5.36 -9.42
N ILE A 270 4.92 5.41 -10.12
CA ILE A 270 6.23 5.05 -9.54
C ILE A 270 6.85 6.26 -8.81
N TRP A 271 6.89 7.43 -9.44
CA TRP A 271 7.63 8.58 -8.89
C TRP A 271 6.89 9.33 -7.80
N ASP A 272 5.55 9.35 -7.86
CA ASP A 272 4.72 10.04 -6.87
C ASP A 272 4.83 9.39 -5.49
N ASN A 273 5.25 8.12 -5.47
CA ASN A 273 5.52 7.31 -4.29
C ASN A 273 7.01 6.97 -4.13
N ALA A 274 7.91 7.77 -4.73
CA ALA A 274 9.34 7.64 -4.49
C ALA A 274 9.67 8.02 -3.04
N VAL A 275 10.46 7.18 -2.36
CA VAL A 275 10.89 7.43 -0.98
C VAL A 275 11.85 8.61 -0.92
N PHE A 276 12.75 8.70 -1.90
CA PHE A 276 13.72 9.78 -2.02
C PHE A 276 13.34 10.76 -3.13
N LYS A 277 13.95 11.94 -3.09
CA LYS A 277 13.80 12.92 -4.17
C LYS A 277 14.45 12.40 -5.45
N VAL A 278 13.63 12.14 -6.47
CA VAL A 278 14.09 11.63 -7.78
C VAL A 278 14.17 12.74 -8.84
N GLY A 279 15.28 12.80 -9.55
CA GLY A 279 15.51 13.74 -10.64
C GLY A 279 15.03 13.22 -11.99
N THR A 280 14.94 14.10 -13.00
CA THR A 280 14.55 13.72 -14.37
C THR A 280 15.47 12.66 -14.97
N SER A 281 16.78 12.70 -14.66
CA SER A 281 17.74 11.68 -15.11
C SER A 281 17.48 10.30 -14.49
N ASP A 282 17.04 10.24 -13.24
CA ASP A 282 16.72 8.98 -12.56
C ASP A 282 15.46 8.37 -13.16
N LYS A 283 14.46 9.20 -13.46
CA LYS A 283 13.24 8.78 -14.14
C LYS A 283 13.52 8.21 -15.52
N HIS A 284 14.31 8.90 -16.35
CA HIS A 284 14.70 8.37 -17.66
C HIS A 284 15.49 7.06 -17.55
N ARG A 285 16.44 6.99 -16.60
CA ARG A 285 17.21 5.75 -16.36
C ARG A 285 16.28 4.59 -16.00
N LEU A 286 15.29 4.79 -15.14
CA LEU A 286 14.33 3.73 -14.82
C LEU A 286 13.44 3.37 -16.00
N VAL A 287 12.98 4.33 -16.81
CA VAL A 287 12.21 4.05 -18.03
C VAL A 287 13.04 3.24 -19.03
N ASP A 288 14.34 3.54 -19.18
CA ASP A 288 15.25 2.75 -20.01
C ASP A 288 15.43 1.32 -19.50
N ILE A 289 15.51 1.14 -18.17
CA ILE A 289 15.53 -0.21 -17.55
C ILE A 289 14.23 -0.95 -17.85
N ILE A 290 13.08 -0.29 -17.65
CA ILE A 290 11.75 -0.86 -17.94
C ILE A 290 11.67 -1.30 -19.41
N ARG A 291 12.07 -0.43 -20.33
CA ARG A 291 12.13 -0.75 -21.76
C ARG A 291 13.01 -1.96 -22.03
N ALA A 292 14.23 -1.97 -21.48
CA ALA A 292 15.22 -3.02 -21.71
C ALA A 292 14.69 -4.41 -21.36
N PHE A 293 14.13 -4.64 -20.16
CA PHE A 293 13.62 -5.98 -19.83
C PHE A 293 12.27 -6.30 -20.50
N ASN A 294 11.45 -5.30 -20.86
CA ASN A 294 10.24 -5.52 -21.67
C ASN A 294 10.58 -5.99 -23.10
N GLU A 295 11.70 -5.50 -23.65
CA GLU A 295 12.18 -5.85 -25.00
C GLU A 295 13.16 -7.04 -25.01
N GLY A 296 13.55 -7.54 -23.82
CA GLY A 296 14.52 -8.63 -23.67
C GLY A 296 15.96 -8.23 -23.96
N GLU A 297 16.29 -6.94 -23.85
CA GLU A 297 17.62 -6.39 -24.17
C GLU A 297 18.47 -6.22 -22.91
N ASN A 298 19.69 -6.77 -22.93
CA ASN A 298 20.70 -6.60 -21.87
C ASN A 298 20.15 -6.85 -20.44
N VAL A 299 19.31 -7.87 -20.28
CA VAL A 299 18.60 -8.19 -19.03
C VAL A 299 19.56 -8.30 -17.84
N GLU A 300 20.69 -8.99 -17.99
CA GLU A 300 21.68 -9.10 -16.92
C GLU A 300 22.35 -7.77 -16.54
N THR A 301 22.28 -6.74 -17.38
CA THR A 301 22.89 -5.44 -17.08
C THR A 301 21.97 -4.53 -16.29
N VAL A 302 20.64 -4.69 -16.46
CA VAL A 302 19.62 -3.83 -15.87
C VAL A 302 18.87 -4.47 -14.70
N LEU A 303 18.95 -5.80 -14.55
CA LEU A 303 18.34 -6.54 -13.45
C LEU A 303 19.39 -7.13 -12.52
N ASP A 304 19.13 -7.08 -11.20
CA ASP A 304 19.75 -7.99 -10.26
C ASP A 304 18.98 -9.32 -10.29
N THR A 305 19.31 -10.16 -11.27
CA THR A 305 18.58 -11.40 -11.55
C THR A 305 18.59 -12.36 -10.37
N ASP A 306 19.69 -12.42 -9.60
CA ASP A 306 19.78 -13.29 -8.43
C ASP A 306 18.78 -12.90 -7.34
N ALA A 307 18.76 -11.62 -6.97
CA ALA A 307 17.85 -11.08 -5.96
C ALA A 307 16.38 -11.24 -6.41
N LEU A 308 16.08 -10.96 -7.68
CA LEU A 308 14.73 -11.08 -8.23
C LEU A 308 14.23 -12.52 -8.26
N LEU A 309 15.07 -13.49 -8.66
CA LEU A 309 14.66 -14.89 -8.70
C LEU A 309 14.40 -15.45 -7.29
N ARG A 310 15.18 -15.03 -6.29
CA ARG A 310 14.91 -15.36 -4.87
C ARG A 310 13.59 -14.76 -4.39
N PHE A 311 13.35 -13.48 -4.70
CA PHE A 311 12.10 -12.79 -4.39
C PHE A 311 10.89 -13.52 -4.99
N PHE A 312 10.94 -13.84 -6.29
CA PHE A 312 9.84 -14.54 -6.96
C PHE A 312 9.67 -15.99 -6.51
N ALA A 313 10.75 -16.69 -6.15
CA ALA A 313 10.65 -18.06 -5.63
C ALA A 313 9.88 -18.10 -4.31
N VAL A 314 10.15 -17.16 -3.40
CA VAL A 314 9.37 -17.02 -2.16
C VAL A 314 7.95 -16.53 -2.48
N GLY A 315 7.79 -15.58 -3.40
CA GLY A 315 6.48 -15.09 -3.86
C GLY A 315 5.55 -16.20 -4.38
N ALA A 316 6.09 -17.12 -5.18
CA ALA A 316 5.36 -18.29 -5.68
C ALA A 316 4.98 -19.29 -4.59
N PHE A 317 5.69 -19.29 -3.45
CA PHE A 317 5.35 -20.09 -2.28
C PHE A 317 4.27 -19.39 -1.43
N VAL A 318 4.48 -18.14 -1.04
CA VAL A 318 3.60 -17.47 -0.07
C VAL A 318 2.27 -17.00 -0.66
N LEU A 319 2.22 -16.76 -1.97
CA LEU A 319 1.06 -16.23 -2.71
C LEU A 319 0.45 -14.99 -2.04
N ASN A 320 1.05 -13.82 -2.29
CA ASN A 320 0.47 -12.55 -1.87
C ASN A 320 -0.49 -12.04 -2.96
N ASP A 321 -1.77 -12.00 -2.63
CA ASP A 321 -2.85 -11.68 -3.57
C ASP A 321 -2.96 -10.19 -3.89
N ASP A 322 -2.18 -9.36 -3.21
CA ASP A 322 -2.12 -7.91 -3.38
C ASP A 322 -0.73 -7.46 -3.87
N CYS A 323 0.15 -8.39 -4.26
CA CYS A 323 1.52 -8.07 -4.68
C CYS A 323 1.66 -7.82 -6.20
N TYR A 324 2.91 -7.62 -6.65
CA TYR A 324 3.25 -7.49 -8.06
C TYR A 324 2.65 -8.61 -8.94
N THR A 325 2.59 -9.85 -8.49
CA THR A 325 2.14 -10.98 -9.33
C THR A 325 0.61 -11.13 -9.39
N SER A 326 -0.15 -10.29 -8.69
CA SER A 326 -1.61 -10.30 -8.74
C SER A 326 -2.17 -9.13 -9.56
N TYR A 327 -3.48 -9.10 -9.80
CA TYR A 327 -4.18 -7.99 -10.45
C TYR A 327 -3.98 -6.62 -9.77
N ALA A 328 -3.65 -6.60 -8.48
CA ALA A 328 -3.38 -5.38 -7.72
C ALA A 328 -2.04 -4.75 -8.09
N GLY A 329 -1.00 -5.54 -8.37
CA GLY A 329 0.32 -4.99 -8.71
C GLY A 329 0.87 -4.06 -7.61
N HIS A 330 0.59 -4.34 -6.34
CA HIS A 330 0.95 -3.51 -5.17
C HIS A 330 2.01 -4.21 -4.31
N ASN A 331 2.26 -3.72 -3.09
CA ASN A 331 2.99 -4.44 -2.04
C ASN A 331 4.39 -4.91 -2.44
N TYR A 332 5.08 -4.08 -3.22
CA TYR A 332 6.51 -4.20 -3.49
C TYR A 332 7.21 -2.83 -3.49
N GLY A 333 8.44 -2.81 -2.98
CA GLY A 333 9.40 -1.75 -3.25
C GLY A 333 10.21 -2.08 -4.49
N LEU A 334 10.52 -1.06 -5.29
CA LEU A 334 11.45 -1.15 -6.39
C LEU A 334 12.72 -0.38 -6.01
N TYR A 335 13.85 -1.09 -5.92
CA TYR A 335 15.14 -0.49 -5.60
C TYR A 335 15.98 -0.40 -6.88
N GLU A 336 16.48 0.79 -7.18
CA GLU A 336 17.35 1.05 -8.32
C GLU A 336 18.70 1.57 -7.84
N LYS A 337 19.79 0.91 -8.23
CA LYS A 337 21.15 1.38 -7.98
C LYS A 337 22.01 1.17 -9.22
N ASP A 338 22.70 2.23 -9.64
CA ASP A 338 23.65 2.23 -10.75
C ASP A 338 23.08 1.63 -12.05
N GLY A 339 21.78 1.85 -12.31
CA GLY A 339 21.10 1.33 -13.50
C GLY A 339 20.62 -0.12 -13.39
N ARG A 340 20.67 -0.72 -12.19
CA ARG A 340 20.16 -2.07 -11.90
C ARG A 340 19.01 -2.04 -10.91
N ILE A 341 17.99 -2.87 -11.14
CA ILE A 341 16.83 -2.98 -10.26
C ILE A 341 16.70 -4.33 -9.56
N MET A 342 16.13 -4.30 -8.35
CA MET A 342 15.59 -5.45 -7.64
C MET A 342 14.25 -5.10 -6.98
N MET A 343 13.51 -6.11 -6.55
CA MET A 343 12.26 -5.94 -5.79
C MET A 343 12.47 -6.22 -4.30
N LEU A 344 11.71 -5.52 -3.48
CA LEU A 344 11.73 -5.60 -2.02
C LEU A 344 10.32 -5.86 -1.51
N PRO A 345 10.12 -6.75 -0.51
CA PRO A 345 8.80 -7.05 0.00
C PRO A 345 8.25 -5.94 0.92
N TRP A 346 6.93 -5.80 0.93
CA TRP A 346 6.18 -4.87 1.77
C TRP A 346 4.73 -5.33 1.91
N ASP A 347 4.09 -5.21 3.08
CA ASP A 347 2.68 -5.64 3.35
C ASP A 347 2.37 -7.06 2.85
N TYR A 348 2.83 -8.08 3.58
CA TYR A 348 2.64 -9.50 3.27
C TYR A 348 1.59 -10.18 4.18
N ASP A 349 0.78 -9.40 4.90
CA ASP A 349 -0.37 -9.88 5.67
C ASP A 349 -1.44 -10.53 4.78
N HIS A 350 -1.59 -10.08 3.52
CA HIS A 350 -2.45 -10.69 2.51
C HIS A 350 -1.81 -11.89 1.78
N SER A 351 -1.09 -12.75 2.51
CA SER A 351 -0.45 -13.97 1.98
C SER A 351 -1.02 -15.22 2.64
N LEU A 352 -0.53 -16.41 2.25
CA LEU A 352 -0.84 -17.69 2.90
C LEU A 352 -2.33 -18.07 2.86
N GLY A 353 -3.03 -17.67 1.78
CA GLY A 353 -4.46 -17.92 1.62
C GLY A 353 -5.36 -16.89 2.32
N CYS A 354 -4.83 -15.73 2.72
CA CYS A 354 -5.59 -14.66 3.38
C CYS A 354 -6.75 -14.11 2.54
N THR A 355 -6.66 -13.99 1.21
CA THR A 355 -7.84 -13.62 0.39
C THR A 355 -8.38 -14.79 -0.44
N GLY A 356 -7.54 -15.80 -0.66
CA GLY A 356 -7.94 -17.11 -1.14
C GLY A 356 -8.41 -17.10 -2.59
N ALA A 357 -9.29 -18.04 -2.93
CA ALA A 357 -9.77 -18.17 -4.31
C ALA A 357 -10.49 -16.91 -4.85
N ALA A 358 -11.06 -16.10 -3.96
CA ALA A 358 -11.79 -14.89 -4.32
C ALA A 358 -10.95 -13.79 -5.00
N ALA A 359 -9.61 -13.91 -5.01
CA ALA A 359 -8.69 -12.96 -5.65
C ALA A 359 -8.40 -13.23 -7.13
N GLY A 360 -9.11 -14.17 -7.77
CA GLY A 360 -8.98 -14.44 -9.20
C GLY A 360 -8.71 -15.90 -9.55
N THR A 361 -8.94 -16.83 -8.63
CA THR A 361 -9.06 -18.26 -8.93
C THR A 361 -10.50 -18.74 -8.67
N THR A 362 -10.83 -19.96 -9.03
CA THR A 362 -12.19 -20.50 -8.90
C THR A 362 -12.36 -21.47 -7.74
N SER A 363 -11.26 -21.90 -7.12
CA SER A 363 -11.25 -22.89 -6.02
C SER A 363 -9.94 -22.85 -5.22
N TRP A 364 -9.97 -23.45 -4.02
CA TRP A 364 -8.75 -23.68 -3.23
C TRP A 364 -7.81 -24.67 -3.90
N THR A 365 -8.35 -25.66 -4.63
CA THR A 365 -7.55 -26.59 -5.44
C THR A 365 -6.74 -25.84 -6.50
N GLU A 366 -7.35 -24.90 -7.21
CA GLU A 366 -6.63 -24.06 -8.19
C GLU A 366 -5.61 -23.15 -7.51
N TYR A 367 -5.99 -22.48 -6.41
CA TYR A 367 -5.14 -21.53 -5.70
C TYR A 367 -3.87 -22.17 -5.14
N ILE A 368 -4.00 -23.27 -4.41
CA ILE A 368 -2.86 -23.98 -3.80
C ILE A 368 -1.97 -24.63 -4.86
N ASN A 369 -2.54 -25.08 -5.98
CA ASN A 369 -1.77 -25.67 -7.07
C ASN A 369 -1.23 -24.66 -8.08
N LEU A 370 -1.39 -23.34 -7.85
CA LEU A 370 -0.99 -22.29 -8.80
C LEU A 370 0.37 -22.62 -9.45
N PRO A 371 0.45 -22.67 -10.80
CA PRO A 371 1.65 -23.16 -11.47
C PRO A 371 2.88 -22.31 -11.16
N MET A 372 4.01 -22.93 -10.85
CA MET A 372 5.23 -22.22 -10.47
C MET A 372 5.88 -21.46 -11.64
N ASP A 373 5.65 -21.87 -12.90
CA ASP A 373 6.17 -21.18 -14.09
C ASP A 373 5.24 -20.05 -14.56
N GLU A 374 4.02 -20.00 -14.01
CA GLU A 374 3.03 -18.94 -14.26
C GLU A 374 2.39 -18.49 -12.92
N PRO A 375 3.18 -17.99 -11.94
CA PRO A 375 2.72 -17.74 -10.57
C PRO A 375 1.98 -16.39 -10.45
N VAL A 376 1.01 -16.16 -11.34
CA VAL A 376 0.23 -14.92 -11.42
C VAL A 376 -1.26 -15.16 -11.17
N ILE A 377 -1.90 -14.23 -10.44
CA ILE A 377 -3.28 -14.36 -9.97
C ILE A 377 -4.13 -13.23 -10.56
N GLY A 378 -5.20 -13.58 -11.27
CA GLY A 378 -6.09 -12.60 -11.91
C GLY A 378 -5.48 -11.79 -13.06
N VAL A 379 -4.26 -12.13 -13.50
CA VAL A 379 -3.54 -11.51 -14.64
C VAL A 379 -2.77 -12.57 -15.44
N GLU A 380 -2.27 -12.17 -16.60
CA GLU A 380 -1.42 -13.00 -17.44
C GLU A 380 0.07 -12.69 -17.23
N MET A 381 0.94 -13.63 -17.60
CA MET A 381 2.40 -13.41 -17.52
C MET A 381 2.85 -12.19 -18.34
N ALA A 382 2.22 -11.95 -19.50
CA ALA A 382 2.48 -10.77 -20.30
C ALA A 382 2.13 -9.44 -19.59
N ASP A 383 1.29 -9.49 -18.53
CA ASP A 383 1.00 -8.33 -17.71
C ASP A 383 2.13 -8.00 -16.72
N ARG A 384 3.06 -8.93 -16.52
CA ARG A 384 4.18 -8.86 -15.57
C ARG A 384 5.52 -9.07 -16.30
N PRO A 385 5.92 -8.13 -17.18
CA PRO A 385 7.10 -8.25 -18.04
C PRO A 385 8.41 -8.55 -17.30
N LEU A 386 8.60 -8.03 -16.08
CA LEU A 386 9.79 -8.32 -15.28
C LEU A 386 9.89 -9.81 -14.93
N LEU A 387 8.80 -10.39 -14.43
CA LEU A 387 8.73 -11.83 -14.14
C LEU A 387 8.79 -12.65 -15.45
N ASN A 388 8.03 -12.24 -16.46
CA ASN A 388 7.93 -12.95 -17.74
C ASN A 388 9.28 -13.05 -18.45
N CYS A 389 10.08 -11.98 -18.46
CA CYS A 389 11.40 -12.01 -19.10
C CYS A 389 12.37 -12.97 -18.40
N LEU A 390 12.26 -13.11 -17.07
CA LEU A 390 13.07 -14.05 -16.29
C LEU A 390 12.63 -15.49 -16.52
N LEU A 391 11.33 -15.79 -16.44
CA LEU A 391 10.85 -17.18 -16.52
C LEU A 391 10.75 -17.74 -17.95
N THR A 392 10.90 -16.88 -18.97
CA THR A 392 11.02 -17.33 -20.38
C THR A 392 12.45 -17.75 -20.74
N ASP A 393 13.46 -17.29 -20.00
CA ASP A 393 14.85 -17.70 -20.21
C ASP A 393 15.13 -19.03 -19.49
N GLU A 394 15.62 -20.03 -20.23
CA GLU A 394 15.83 -21.39 -19.70
C GLU A 394 16.83 -21.42 -18.53
N ALA A 395 17.85 -20.54 -18.52
CA ALA A 395 18.85 -20.53 -17.45
C ALA A 395 18.30 -19.90 -16.17
N TYR A 396 17.57 -18.79 -16.30
CA TYR A 396 16.92 -18.14 -15.16
C TYR A 396 15.76 -18.98 -14.61
N LEU A 397 14.97 -19.65 -15.46
CA LEU A 397 13.93 -20.58 -15.03
C LEU A 397 14.51 -21.75 -14.23
N ALA A 398 15.62 -22.33 -14.68
CA ALA A 398 16.30 -23.40 -13.94
C ALA A 398 16.85 -22.90 -12.58
N GLN A 399 17.39 -21.68 -12.54
CA GLN A 399 17.86 -21.07 -11.28
C GLN A 399 16.70 -20.79 -10.32
N TYR A 400 15.57 -20.28 -10.84
CA TYR A 400 14.33 -20.08 -10.10
C TYR A 400 13.78 -21.37 -9.50
N HIS A 401 13.73 -22.46 -10.27
CA HIS A 401 13.36 -23.79 -9.75
C HIS A 401 14.32 -24.26 -8.65
N GLY A 402 15.61 -23.98 -8.80
CA GLY A 402 16.61 -24.22 -7.76
C GLY A 402 16.33 -23.44 -6.47
N TYR A 403 15.84 -22.19 -6.56
CA TYR A 403 15.45 -21.42 -5.38
C TYR A 403 14.16 -21.90 -4.74
N ILE A 404 13.18 -22.38 -5.51
CA ILE A 404 12.00 -23.05 -4.94
C ILE A 404 12.44 -24.32 -4.21
N ASP A 405 13.27 -25.15 -4.83
CA ASP A 405 13.82 -26.37 -4.20
C ASP A 405 14.53 -26.06 -2.88
N GLN A 406 15.39 -25.03 -2.88
CA GLN A 406 16.10 -24.54 -1.71
C GLN A 406 15.13 -24.09 -0.60
N LEU A 407 14.14 -23.24 -0.90
CA LEU A 407 13.16 -22.78 0.07
C LEU A 407 12.41 -23.96 0.71
N LEU A 408 11.94 -24.89 -0.11
CA LEU A 408 11.21 -26.05 0.36
C LEU A 408 12.08 -26.93 1.26
N THR A 409 13.33 -27.20 0.88
CA THR A 409 14.22 -28.08 1.65
C THR A 409 14.75 -27.43 2.92
N ASP A 410 15.27 -26.20 2.81
CA ASP A 410 15.98 -25.55 3.91
C ASP A 410 15.03 -24.93 4.94
N TYR A 411 13.82 -24.53 4.54
CA TYR A 411 12.88 -23.83 5.41
C TYR A 411 11.67 -24.69 5.80
N VAL A 412 11.01 -25.34 4.85
CA VAL A 412 9.76 -26.06 5.11
C VAL A 412 10.04 -27.49 5.60
N GLU A 413 10.72 -28.29 4.79
CA GLU A 413 11.00 -29.72 5.07
C GLU A 413 11.97 -29.91 6.24
N SER A 414 12.78 -28.90 6.55
CA SER A 414 13.67 -28.88 7.71
C SER A 414 12.92 -28.71 9.05
N GLY A 415 11.65 -28.29 9.02
CA GLY A 415 10.85 -27.94 10.19
C GLY A 415 11.11 -26.53 10.73
N LYS A 416 11.85 -25.68 9.99
CA LYS A 416 12.09 -24.29 10.39
C LYS A 416 10.81 -23.47 10.38
N LEU A 417 9.92 -23.66 9.40
CA LEU A 417 8.60 -23.02 9.34
C LEU A 417 7.80 -23.27 10.63
N GLU A 418 7.62 -24.55 11.02
CA GLU A 418 6.87 -24.91 12.21
C GLU A 418 7.52 -24.37 13.48
N SER A 419 8.85 -24.35 13.55
CA SER A 419 9.59 -23.81 14.69
C SER A 419 9.39 -22.30 14.82
N ALA A 420 9.54 -21.55 13.72
CA ALA A 420 9.34 -20.10 13.69
C ALA A 420 7.91 -19.72 14.07
N ALA A 421 6.91 -20.40 13.50
CA ALA A 421 5.50 -20.17 13.84
C ALA A 421 5.23 -20.49 15.32
N ALA A 422 5.70 -21.63 15.83
CA ALA A 422 5.48 -22.01 17.23
C ALA A 422 6.11 -21.02 18.21
N GLU A 423 7.34 -20.56 17.94
CA GLU A 423 8.04 -19.58 18.78
C GLU A 423 7.27 -18.26 18.87
N VAL A 424 6.86 -17.71 17.73
CA VAL A 424 6.16 -16.42 17.67
C VAL A 424 4.74 -16.53 18.21
N THR A 425 4.00 -17.60 17.87
CA THR A 425 2.67 -17.86 18.42
C THR A 425 2.72 -17.94 19.95
N ALA A 426 3.71 -18.65 20.52
CA ALA A 426 3.89 -18.74 21.96
C ALA A 426 4.23 -17.38 22.60
N LEU A 427 5.01 -16.56 21.92
CA LEU A 427 5.36 -15.21 22.37
C LEU A 427 4.12 -14.31 22.48
N ILE A 428 3.24 -14.32 21.47
CA ILE A 428 2.14 -13.35 21.36
C ILE A 428 0.81 -13.83 21.94
N ALA A 429 0.59 -15.15 22.09
CA ALA A 429 -0.68 -15.70 22.58
C ALA A 429 -1.18 -15.09 23.90
N PRO A 430 -0.33 -14.80 24.92
CA PRO A 430 -0.78 -14.14 26.15
C PRO A 430 -1.34 -12.73 25.91
N PHE A 431 -0.86 -12.03 24.88
CA PHE A 431 -1.27 -10.67 24.53
C PHE A 431 -2.54 -10.67 23.68
N VAL A 432 -2.68 -11.63 22.76
CA VAL A 432 -3.94 -11.88 22.04
C VAL A 432 -5.08 -12.17 23.04
N ALA A 433 -4.82 -13.02 24.04
CA ALA A 433 -5.82 -13.33 25.07
C ALA A 433 -6.26 -12.12 25.93
N GLN A 434 -5.44 -11.06 25.98
CA GLN A 434 -5.72 -9.82 26.71
C GLN A 434 -6.28 -8.71 25.80
N ASP A 435 -6.16 -8.85 24.47
CA ASP A 435 -6.59 -7.84 23.51
C ASP A 435 -8.11 -7.90 23.32
N THR A 436 -8.81 -7.05 24.05
CA THR A 436 -10.27 -6.90 23.92
C THR A 436 -10.67 -5.97 22.78
N VAL A 437 -9.72 -5.34 22.09
CA VAL A 437 -9.98 -4.27 21.10
C VAL A 437 -9.94 -4.80 19.68
N SER A 438 -9.05 -5.75 19.38
CA SER A 438 -8.94 -6.38 18.05
C SER A 438 -10.19 -7.18 17.66
N GLY A 439 -10.93 -7.69 18.66
CA GLY A 439 -12.06 -8.60 18.45
C GLY A 439 -11.63 -10.03 18.06
N VAL A 440 -10.33 -10.31 17.96
CA VAL A 440 -9.80 -11.65 17.67
C VAL A 440 -9.85 -12.48 18.94
N THR A 441 -10.58 -13.59 18.91
CA THR A 441 -10.60 -14.54 20.03
C THR A 441 -9.38 -15.45 20.00
N VAL A 442 -9.02 -16.04 21.14
CA VAL A 442 -7.95 -17.06 21.19
C VAL A 442 -8.22 -18.21 20.22
N GLU A 443 -9.48 -18.65 20.11
CA GLU A 443 -9.88 -19.71 19.18
C GLU A 443 -9.72 -19.29 17.70
N ALA A 444 -10.09 -18.05 17.36
CA ALA A 444 -9.92 -17.52 16.01
C ALA A 444 -8.43 -17.39 15.65
N PHE A 445 -7.61 -16.89 16.58
CA PHE A 445 -6.16 -16.81 16.44
C PHE A 445 -5.52 -18.19 16.23
N GLU A 446 -5.82 -19.17 17.09
CA GLU A 446 -5.30 -20.53 16.95
C GLU A 446 -5.73 -21.16 15.62
N THR A 447 -6.99 -20.95 15.21
CA THR A 447 -7.52 -21.46 13.94
C THR A 447 -6.81 -20.83 12.74
N ALA A 448 -6.56 -19.51 12.78
CA ALA A 448 -5.84 -18.80 11.72
C ALA A 448 -4.39 -19.29 11.60
N VAL A 449 -3.67 -19.42 12.71
CA VAL A 449 -2.30 -19.98 12.72
C VAL A 449 -2.27 -21.40 12.14
N GLN A 450 -3.23 -22.26 12.50
CA GLN A 450 -3.29 -23.60 11.92
C GLN A 450 -3.61 -23.61 10.43
N SER A 451 -4.50 -22.71 9.98
CA SER A 451 -4.84 -22.57 8.56
C SER A 451 -3.63 -22.09 7.74
N ASP A 452 -2.89 -21.09 8.21
CA ASP A 452 -1.69 -20.59 7.53
C ASP A 452 -0.61 -21.68 7.40
N LEU A 453 -0.41 -22.47 8.45
CA LEU A 453 0.52 -23.61 8.41
C LEU A 453 0.04 -24.73 7.47
N GLU A 454 -1.26 -24.99 7.42
CA GLU A 454 -1.82 -25.98 6.51
C GLU A 454 -1.69 -25.53 5.05
N PHE A 455 -1.94 -24.25 4.75
CA PHE A 455 -1.66 -23.66 3.45
C PHE A 455 -0.20 -23.91 3.05
N CYS A 456 0.74 -23.59 3.93
CA CYS A 456 2.17 -23.78 3.65
C CYS A 456 2.52 -25.24 3.32
N ARG A 457 1.95 -26.21 4.06
CA ARG A 457 2.16 -27.64 3.80
C ARG A 457 1.60 -28.08 2.47
N LEU A 458 0.36 -27.69 2.16
CA LEU A 458 -0.30 -28.03 0.90
C LEU A 458 0.43 -27.39 -0.29
N ARG A 459 0.86 -26.14 -0.15
CA ARG A 459 1.62 -25.42 -1.17
C ARG A 459 3.00 -26.03 -1.39
N ALA A 460 3.71 -26.39 -0.31
CA ALA A 460 4.96 -27.14 -0.38
C ALA A 460 4.78 -28.48 -1.12
N HIS A 461 3.72 -29.22 -0.79
CA HIS A 461 3.40 -30.48 -1.46
C HIS A 461 3.13 -30.29 -2.95
N SER A 462 2.41 -29.23 -3.34
CA SER A 462 2.15 -28.90 -4.74
C SER A 462 3.45 -28.56 -5.49
N LEU A 463 4.23 -27.62 -4.96
CA LEU A 463 5.47 -27.17 -5.59
C LEU A 463 6.50 -28.30 -5.72
N ARG A 464 6.60 -29.19 -4.72
CA ARG A 464 7.47 -30.36 -4.79
C ARG A 464 7.05 -31.32 -5.92
N ARG A 465 5.74 -31.47 -6.14
CA ARG A 465 5.18 -32.26 -7.24
C ARG A 465 5.31 -31.57 -8.60
N GLN A 466 5.36 -30.24 -8.63
CA GLN A 466 5.67 -29.48 -9.85
C GLN A 466 7.14 -29.62 -10.24
N LEU A 467 8.07 -29.44 -9.29
CA LEU A 467 9.52 -29.61 -9.50
C LEU A 467 9.89 -31.01 -10.01
N ASN A 468 9.20 -32.05 -9.54
CA ASN A 468 9.46 -33.43 -9.98
C ASN A 468 8.66 -33.86 -11.23
N GLY A 469 7.81 -32.99 -11.77
CA GLY A 469 7.01 -33.22 -12.98
C GLY A 469 5.79 -34.12 -12.79
N THR A 470 5.34 -34.40 -11.56
CA THR A 470 4.10 -35.15 -11.29
C THR A 470 2.84 -34.28 -11.24
N ILE A 471 3.00 -32.96 -11.14
CA ILE A 471 2.00 -31.95 -11.46
C ILE A 471 2.65 -31.02 -12.51
N PRO A 472 1.96 -30.65 -13.60
CA PRO A 472 2.54 -29.70 -14.56
C PRO A 472 2.78 -28.32 -13.94
N ALA A 473 3.88 -27.66 -14.34
CA ALA A 473 4.28 -26.35 -13.80
C ALA A 473 3.66 -25.15 -14.55
N THR A 474 2.80 -25.39 -15.54
CA THR A 474 2.11 -24.38 -16.37
C THR A 474 0.59 -24.48 -16.25
N LYS A 475 -0.13 -23.39 -16.49
CA LYS A 475 -1.61 -23.37 -16.45
C LYS A 475 -2.20 -24.34 -17.46
N ALA A 476 -1.68 -24.31 -18.69
CA ALA A 476 -2.12 -25.21 -19.76
C ALA A 476 -1.89 -26.69 -19.41
N GLY A 477 -0.73 -27.02 -18.84
CA GLY A 477 -0.44 -28.39 -18.42
C GLY A 477 -1.37 -28.88 -17.31
N GLN A 478 -1.62 -28.04 -16.30
CA GLN A 478 -2.53 -28.40 -15.20
C GLN A 478 -3.97 -28.58 -15.69
N ALA A 479 -4.43 -27.78 -16.67
CA ALA A 479 -5.74 -27.96 -17.28
C ALA A 479 -5.89 -29.32 -18.00
N GLU A 480 -4.82 -29.81 -18.64
CA GLU A 480 -4.80 -31.11 -19.31
C GLU A 480 -4.67 -32.30 -18.34
N ALA A 481 -4.11 -32.06 -17.15
CA ALA A 481 -3.83 -33.08 -16.12
C ALA A 481 -4.48 -32.74 -14.77
N ALA A 482 -5.73 -32.24 -14.80
CA ALA A 482 -6.42 -31.75 -13.61
C ALA A 482 -6.59 -32.83 -12.51
N ASP A 483 -6.62 -34.11 -12.89
CA ASP A 483 -6.67 -35.25 -11.97
C ASP A 483 -5.38 -35.47 -11.16
N THR A 484 -4.28 -34.82 -11.56
CA THR A 484 -3.00 -34.86 -10.84
C THR A 484 -2.93 -33.85 -9.70
N LEU A 485 -3.78 -32.81 -9.70
CA LEU A 485 -3.74 -31.74 -8.71
C LEU A 485 -4.03 -32.26 -7.29
N ILE A 486 -3.51 -31.57 -6.28
CA ILE A 486 -3.86 -31.85 -4.89
C ILE A 486 -5.26 -31.31 -4.63
N ASP A 487 -6.22 -32.17 -4.32
CA ASP A 487 -7.57 -31.78 -3.91
C ASP A 487 -7.51 -31.00 -2.59
N CYS A 488 -7.87 -29.72 -2.66
CA CYS A 488 -7.85 -28.79 -1.54
C CYS A 488 -9.24 -28.22 -1.24
N GLU A 489 -10.33 -28.83 -1.72
CA GLU A 489 -11.70 -28.29 -1.50
C GLU A 489 -12.13 -28.28 -0.03
N HIS A 490 -11.40 -28.99 0.84
CA HIS A 490 -11.60 -29.01 2.28
C HIS A 490 -10.83 -27.91 3.01
N PHE A 491 -9.87 -27.26 2.36
CA PHE A 491 -9.10 -26.18 2.96
C PHE A 491 -10.00 -24.95 3.11
N ILE A 492 -9.92 -24.30 4.26
CA ILE A 492 -10.64 -23.06 4.56
C ILE A 492 -9.67 -22.13 5.27
N SER A 493 -9.54 -20.92 4.75
CA SER A 493 -8.89 -19.82 5.45
C SER A 493 -9.95 -19.02 6.22
N PRO A 494 -9.81 -18.85 7.56
CA PRO A 494 -10.80 -18.12 8.35
C PRO A 494 -10.83 -16.63 8.03
N ASP A 495 -9.75 -16.10 7.43
CA ASP A 495 -9.62 -14.70 7.04
C ASP A 495 -9.93 -14.46 5.55
N SER A 496 -10.23 -15.51 4.77
CA SER A 496 -10.55 -15.35 3.35
C SER A 496 -11.87 -14.62 3.12
N GLY A 497 -11.84 -13.70 2.16
CA GLY A 497 -13.04 -13.07 1.65
C GLY A 497 -12.78 -12.24 0.39
N SER A 498 -13.85 -12.01 -0.37
CA SER A 498 -13.85 -11.05 -1.48
C SER A 498 -13.50 -9.64 -0.99
N LEU A 499 -13.13 -8.72 -1.89
CA LEU A 499 -12.92 -7.32 -1.53
C LEU A 499 -14.15 -6.70 -0.82
N THR A 500 -15.37 -7.16 -1.14
CA THR A 500 -16.59 -6.74 -0.43
C THR A 500 -16.61 -7.23 0.99
N GLU A 501 -16.24 -8.49 1.22
CA GLU A 501 -16.11 -9.08 2.55
C GLU A 501 -14.93 -8.45 3.30
N LEU A 502 -13.89 -7.98 2.61
CA LEU A 502 -12.86 -7.16 3.23
C LEU A 502 -13.40 -5.78 3.62
N LEU A 503 -14.24 -5.12 2.82
CA LEU A 503 -14.82 -3.82 3.22
C LEU A 503 -15.95 -3.93 4.25
N ILE A 504 -16.77 -4.98 4.16
CA ILE A 504 -17.93 -5.28 5.00
C ILE A 504 -17.92 -6.80 5.28
N PRO A 505 -17.18 -7.27 6.30
CA PRO A 505 -17.05 -8.70 6.57
C PRO A 505 -18.37 -9.34 6.97
N GLU A 506 -18.62 -10.54 6.46
CA GLU A 506 -19.78 -11.32 6.85
C GLU A 506 -19.76 -11.58 8.36
N GLY A 507 -20.91 -11.45 9.03
CA GLY A 507 -21.00 -11.62 10.49
C GLY A 507 -20.41 -10.48 11.33
N SER A 508 -19.80 -9.44 10.72
CA SER A 508 -19.29 -8.26 11.45
C SER A 508 -20.40 -7.39 12.08
N GLY A 509 -21.65 -7.60 11.67
CA GLY A 509 -22.76 -6.72 12.01
C GLY A 509 -22.75 -5.37 11.30
N LEU A 510 -21.80 -5.15 10.37
CA LEU A 510 -21.78 -4.01 9.45
C LEU A 510 -22.60 -4.30 8.20
N TYR A 511 -23.33 -3.28 7.73
CA TYR A 511 -24.10 -3.34 6.50
C TYR A 511 -23.73 -2.19 5.57
N PHE A 512 -24.23 -2.22 4.33
CA PHE A 512 -23.88 -1.22 3.31
C PHE A 512 -24.22 0.22 3.74
N GLU A 513 -25.30 0.41 4.49
CA GLU A 513 -25.69 1.70 5.08
C GLU A 513 -24.67 2.25 6.09
N ASP A 514 -23.96 1.37 6.81
CA ASP A 514 -22.91 1.76 7.75
C ASP A 514 -21.68 2.26 7.01
N PHE A 515 -21.29 1.53 5.95
CA PHE A 515 -20.22 1.95 5.05
C PHE A 515 -20.49 3.34 4.46
N ILE A 516 -21.64 3.52 3.81
CA ILE A 516 -22.02 4.81 3.21
C ILE A 516 -22.11 5.91 4.27
N GLY A 517 -22.77 5.63 5.40
CA GLY A 517 -22.93 6.60 6.49
C GLY A 517 -21.59 7.08 7.07
N SER A 518 -20.65 6.17 7.29
CA SER A 518 -19.33 6.49 7.86
C SER A 518 -18.43 7.22 6.87
N ILE A 519 -18.40 6.79 5.61
CA ILE A 519 -17.65 7.49 4.56
C ILE A 519 -18.19 8.92 4.39
N VAL A 520 -19.49 9.10 4.14
CA VAL A 520 -20.13 10.41 3.87
C VAL A 520 -19.88 11.45 4.97
N ARG A 521 -19.72 11.03 6.23
CA ARG A 521 -19.41 11.94 7.35
C ARG A 521 -17.99 12.51 7.27
N ARG A 522 -17.01 11.75 6.78
CA ARG A 522 -15.57 12.08 6.84
C ARG A 522 -14.99 12.64 5.54
N VAL A 523 -15.63 12.41 4.41
CA VAL A 523 -15.18 12.92 3.11
C VAL A 523 -15.72 14.31 2.76
N ASN A 524 -14.99 15.03 1.91
CA ASN A 524 -15.48 16.24 1.27
C ASN A 524 -16.52 15.86 0.19
N ALA A 525 -17.77 16.27 0.36
CA ALA A 525 -18.86 15.82 -0.52
C ALA A 525 -18.66 16.18 -1.99
N PHE A 526 -17.89 17.23 -2.29
CA PHE A 526 -17.54 17.56 -3.68
C PHE A 526 -16.58 16.53 -4.28
N ALA A 527 -15.57 16.09 -3.52
CA ALA A 527 -14.66 15.02 -3.93
C ALA A 527 -15.40 13.69 -4.11
N THR A 528 -16.25 13.32 -3.16
CA THR A 528 -17.01 12.05 -3.22
C THR A 528 -17.98 12.02 -4.40
N VAL A 529 -18.67 13.11 -4.69
CA VAL A 529 -19.61 13.17 -5.81
C VAL A 529 -18.90 13.30 -7.16
N SER A 530 -17.70 13.90 -7.22
CA SER A 530 -16.89 13.83 -8.45
C SER A 530 -16.35 12.44 -8.74
N VAL A 531 -16.29 11.58 -7.73
CA VAL A 531 -15.77 10.21 -7.83
C VAL A 531 -16.88 9.19 -8.08
N LEU A 532 -18.15 9.51 -7.81
CA LEU A 532 -19.28 8.62 -8.13
C LEU A 532 -19.90 8.98 -9.49
N PRO A 533 -20.21 8.01 -10.37
CA PRO A 533 -20.96 8.28 -11.59
C PRO A 533 -22.31 8.93 -11.28
N ILE A 534 -22.74 9.92 -12.09
CA ILE A 534 -24.06 10.55 -11.92
C ILE A 534 -25.17 9.50 -12.04
N SER A 535 -25.00 8.49 -12.89
CA SER A 535 -25.92 7.35 -13.00
C SER A 535 -26.10 6.62 -11.66
N ASP A 536 -25.01 6.41 -10.94
CA ASP A 536 -24.98 5.68 -9.66
C ASP A 536 -25.59 6.54 -8.54
N ILE A 537 -25.37 7.86 -8.57
CA ILE A 537 -26.04 8.79 -7.65
C ILE A 537 -27.55 8.81 -7.91
N VAL A 538 -27.96 8.77 -9.19
CA VAL A 538 -29.37 8.74 -9.58
C VAL A 538 -30.01 7.40 -9.22
N SER A 539 -29.29 6.28 -9.32
CA SER A 539 -29.80 4.96 -8.95
C SER A 539 -30.04 4.81 -7.44
N LEU A 540 -29.31 5.56 -6.61
CA LEU A 540 -29.55 5.66 -5.17
C LEU A 540 -30.84 6.42 -4.80
N LEU A 541 -31.50 7.09 -5.75
CA LEU A 541 -32.71 7.85 -5.47
C LEU A 541 -33.96 6.95 -5.46
N PRO A 542 -34.88 7.11 -4.48
CA PRO A 542 -36.08 6.26 -4.36
C PRO A 542 -37.06 6.33 -5.56
N TRP A 543 -36.84 7.27 -6.48
CA TRP A 543 -37.69 7.52 -7.65
C TRP A 543 -36.95 7.26 -8.97
N SER A 544 -35.83 6.52 -8.96
CA SER A 544 -35.13 6.16 -10.19
C SER A 544 -36.04 5.31 -11.09
N ASN A 545 -36.25 5.73 -12.33
CA ASN A 545 -37.01 4.96 -13.33
C ASN A 545 -36.12 3.86 -13.95
N ASP A 546 -35.62 2.95 -13.11
CA ASP A 546 -34.85 1.78 -13.55
C ASP A 546 -35.84 0.63 -13.86
N PRO A 547 -35.81 0.05 -15.08
CA PRO A 547 -36.66 -1.08 -15.45
C PRO A 547 -36.54 -2.31 -14.55
N GLU A 548 -35.42 -2.46 -13.84
CA GLU A 548 -35.13 -3.61 -12.95
C GLU A 548 -35.37 -3.32 -11.45
N GLY A 549 -35.99 -2.16 -11.13
CA GLY A 549 -36.14 -1.67 -9.75
C GLY A 549 -34.98 -0.73 -9.34
N SER A 550 -35.14 0.10 -8.32
CA SER A 550 -34.05 1.01 -7.92
C SER A 550 -32.84 0.22 -7.38
N PHE A 551 -31.64 0.81 -7.42
CA PHE A 551 -30.45 0.17 -6.85
C PHE A 551 -30.63 -0.15 -5.36
N VAL A 552 -31.34 0.71 -4.64
CA VAL A 552 -31.71 0.50 -3.24
C VAL A 552 -32.58 -0.75 -3.10
N ASP A 553 -33.56 -0.95 -3.98
CA ASP A 553 -34.41 -2.15 -3.97
C ASP A 553 -33.60 -3.43 -4.22
N ARG A 554 -32.61 -3.39 -5.14
CA ARG A 554 -31.72 -4.54 -5.39
C ARG A 554 -30.83 -4.85 -4.19
N MET A 555 -30.29 -3.83 -3.53
CA MET A 555 -29.48 -4.00 -2.32
C MET A 555 -30.29 -4.56 -1.14
N ILE A 556 -31.53 -4.10 -0.96
CA ILE A 556 -32.47 -4.67 0.02
C ILE A 556 -32.76 -6.13 -0.32
N ALA A 557 -33.03 -6.44 -1.59
CA ALA A 557 -33.30 -7.81 -2.03
C ALA A 557 -32.09 -8.76 -1.83
N SER A 558 -30.87 -8.24 -1.87
CA SER A 558 -29.63 -9.00 -1.61
C SER A 558 -29.39 -9.34 -0.14
N GLY A 559 -30.16 -8.76 0.79
CA GLY A 559 -29.96 -8.92 2.25
C GLY A 559 -28.80 -8.10 2.84
N LYS A 560 -28.06 -7.34 2.01
CA LYS A 560 -26.93 -6.48 2.42
C LYS A 560 -27.37 -5.17 3.11
N VAL A 561 -28.67 -4.89 3.17
CA VAL A 561 -29.27 -3.74 3.86
C VAL A 561 -30.25 -4.27 4.91
N GLN A 562 -30.07 -3.89 6.17
CA GLN A 562 -30.98 -4.27 7.26
C GLN A 562 -31.86 -3.12 7.72
N ASP A 563 -31.39 -1.88 7.55
CA ASP A 563 -32.12 -0.67 7.94
C ASP A 563 -32.27 0.30 6.75
N GLU A 564 -33.41 0.17 6.06
CA GLU A 564 -33.77 1.03 4.93
C GLU A 564 -33.88 2.51 5.32
N GLU A 565 -34.33 2.83 6.55
CA GLU A 565 -34.44 4.23 7.00
C GLU A 565 -33.06 4.85 7.21
N LYS A 566 -32.12 4.08 7.78
CA LYS A 566 -30.73 4.47 7.96
C LYS A 566 -30.03 4.67 6.63
N LEU A 567 -30.22 3.76 5.66
CA LEU A 567 -29.70 3.91 4.31
C LEU A 567 -30.24 5.17 3.63
N HIS A 568 -31.56 5.36 3.64
CA HIS A 568 -32.18 6.56 3.07
C HIS A 568 -31.70 7.84 3.77
N SER A 569 -31.45 7.80 5.08
CA SER A 569 -30.92 8.94 5.83
C SER A 569 -29.49 9.27 5.43
N ALA A 570 -28.63 8.27 5.26
CA ALA A 570 -27.26 8.44 4.79
C ALA A 570 -27.23 9.03 3.36
N ILE A 571 -28.06 8.50 2.45
CA ILE A 571 -28.20 8.99 1.07
C ILE A 571 -28.72 10.44 1.06
N LYS A 572 -29.76 10.76 1.85
CA LYS A 572 -30.26 12.14 1.99
C LYS A 572 -29.18 13.09 2.49
N TRP A 573 -28.37 12.65 3.45
CA TRP A 573 -27.31 13.47 4.02
C TRP A 573 -26.19 13.73 3.00
N LEU A 574 -25.81 12.73 2.21
CA LEU A 574 -24.89 12.88 1.07
C LEU A 574 -25.42 13.93 0.07
N ILE A 575 -26.70 13.87 -0.31
CA ILE A 575 -27.34 14.82 -1.22
C ILE A 575 -27.37 16.24 -0.64
N ILE A 576 -27.80 16.40 0.62
CA ILE A 576 -27.85 17.71 1.30
C ILE A 576 -26.45 18.32 1.35
N ARG A 577 -25.44 17.53 1.71
CA ARG A 577 -24.06 18.00 1.80
C ARG A 577 -23.51 18.39 0.42
N PHE A 578 -23.80 17.61 -0.62
CA PHE A 578 -23.45 17.94 -1.99
C PHE A 578 -24.07 19.28 -2.44
N VAL A 579 -25.37 19.48 -2.21
CA VAL A 579 -26.05 20.74 -2.55
C VAL A 579 -25.45 21.91 -1.78
N ARG A 580 -25.23 21.74 -0.46
CA ARG A 580 -24.63 22.76 0.40
C ARG A 580 -23.23 23.15 -0.08
N ASP A 581 -22.36 22.18 -0.30
CA ASP A 581 -20.96 22.40 -0.66
C ASP A 581 -20.85 22.96 -2.09
N SER A 582 -21.73 22.54 -3.02
CA SER A 582 -21.87 23.15 -4.36
C SER A 582 -22.28 24.62 -4.31
N VAL A 583 -23.24 24.96 -3.43
CA VAL A 583 -23.65 26.36 -3.21
C VAL A 583 -22.49 27.19 -2.65
N PHE A 584 -21.73 26.66 -1.69
CA PHE A 584 -20.54 27.34 -1.17
C PHE A 584 -19.46 27.52 -2.24
N TYR A 585 -19.25 26.54 -3.12
CA TYR A 585 -18.29 26.63 -4.21
C TYR A 585 -18.69 27.69 -5.23
N VAL A 586 -19.96 27.71 -5.64
CA VAL A 586 -20.51 28.74 -6.54
C VAL A 586 -20.45 30.13 -5.90
N LEU A 587 -20.80 30.26 -4.62
CA LEU A 587 -20.69 31.53 -3.88
C LEU A 587 -19.23 31.98 -3.76
N GLY A 588 -18.31 31.05 -3.48
CA GLY A 588 -16.87 31.32 -3.42
C GLY A 588 -16.31 31.77 -4.77
N ALA A 589 -16.71 31.12 -5.86
CA ALA A 589 -16.37 31.51 -7.22
C ALA A 589 -16.95 32.89 -7.58
N ILE A 590 -18.20 33.18 -7.18
CA ILE A 590 -18.82 34.50 -7.36
C ILE A 590 -18.04 35.57 -6.58
N VAL A 591 -17.61 35.29 -5.34
CA VAL A 591 -16.80 36.22 -4.53
C VAL A 591 -15.42 36.44 -5.15
N LEU A 592 -14.76 35.39 -5.65
CA LEU A 592 -13.49 35.49 -6.36
C LEU A 592 -13.62 36.29 -7.66
N ILE A 593 -14.65 36.02 -8.46
CA ILE A 593 -14.96 36.78 -9.69
C ILE A 593 -15.28 38.23 -9.35
N ALA A 594 -16.09 38.49 -8.32
CA ALA A 594 -16.41 39.85 -7.86
C ALA A 594 -15.17 40.59 -7.36
N GLY A 595 -14.27 39.90 -6.63
CA GLY A 595 -12.97 40.42 -6.20
C GLY A 595 -12.06 40.74 -7.37
N PHE A 596 -11.98 39.86 -8.37
CA PHE A 596 -11.21 40.06 -9.60
C PHE A 596 -11.76 41.26 -10.39
N VAL A 597 -13.08 41.36 -10.55
CA VAL A 597 -13.76 42.50 -11.20
C VAL A 597 -13.54 43.80 -10.43
N PHE A 598 -13.53 43.77 -9.09
CA PHE A 598 -13.26 44.93 -8.24
C PHE A 598 -11.81 45.41 -8.40
N VAL A 599 -10.84 44.49 -8.34
CA VAL A 599 -9.40 44.79 -8.56
C VAL A 599 -9.17 45.31 -9.98
N PHE A 600 -9.82 44.74 -11.00
CA PHE A 600 -9.67 45.19 -12.38
C PHE A 600 -10.30 46.57 -12.62
N ARG A 601 -11.47 46.86 -12.02
CA ARG A 601 -12.13 48.17 -12.12
C ARG A 601 -11.40 49.26 -11.34
N TYR A 602 -10.87 48.96 -10.15
CA TYR A 602 -10.12 49.94 -9.35
C TYR A 602 -8.66 50.10 -9.79
N GLY A 603 -8.04 49.05 -10.35
CA GLY A 603 -6.70 49.11 -10.95
C GLY A 603 -6.64 49.98 -12.21
N LYS A 604 -7.71 50.00 -13.02
CA LYS A 604 -7.79 50.86 -14.21
C LYS A 604 -7.99 52.36 -13.90
N ASN A 605 -8.45 52.72 -12.70
CA ASN A 605 -8.72 54.11 -12.32
C ASN A 605 -7.53 54.84 -11.69
N ARG A 606 -6.34 54.22 -11.62
CA ARG A 606 -5.09 54.90 -11.30
C ARG A 606 -4.24 55.09 -12.57
N GLN A 607 -4.62 56.07 -13.40
CA GLN A 607 -3.62 56.73 -14.23
C GLN A 607 -2.66 57.52 -13.31
N PRO A 608 -1.34 57.38 -13.45
CA PRO A 608 -0.41 58.19 -12.68
C PRO A 608 -0.55 59.65 -13.12
N ALA A 609 -0.93 60.52 -12.18
CA ALA A 609 -0.90 61.96 -12.42
C ALA A 609 0.55 62.37 -12.77
N ALA A 610 0.73 62.92 -13.98
CA ALA A 610 2.00 63.41 -14.45
C ALA A 610 2.57 64.46 -13.48
N ARG A 611 3.67 64.11 -12.80
CA ARG A 611 4.48 65.06 -12.03
C ARG A 611 5.12 66.05 -13.00
N LYS A 612 4.62 67.28 -13.02
CA LYS A 612 5.33 68.43 -13.60
C LYS A 612 6.64 68.64 -12.85
N GLY A 613 7.72 68.80 -13.62
CA GLY A 613 9.05 69.07 -13.13
C GLY A 613 9.12 70.33 -12.27
N GLY A 614 9.90 70.23 -11.20
CA GLY A 614 10.31 71.33 -10.34
C GLY A 614 11.69 71.02 -9.80
N THR A 615 12.70 71.63 -10.40
CA THR A 615 14.08 71.74 -9.93
C THR A 615 14.13 72.28 -8.50
N ARG A 616 14.95 71.66 -7.63
CA ARG A 616 15.65 72.36 -6.55
C ARG A 616 16.93 71.62 -6.15
N HIS A 617 18.06 72.32 -6.28
CA HIS A 617 19.28 72.19 -5.46
C HIS A 617 18.88 72.09 -3.97
N VAL A 618 19.53 71.32 -3.09
CA VAL A 618 20.96 71.08 -2.80
C VAL A 618 21.12 69.64 -2.33
#